data_AF-A0A959V3D0-F1
#
_entry.id   AF-A0A959V3D0-F1
#
_cell.length_a   1.000
_cell.length_b   1.000
_cell.length_c   1.000
_cell.angle_alpha   90.00
_cell.angle_beta   90.00
_cell.angle_gamma   90.00
#
_symmetry.space_group_name_H-M   'P 1'
#
loop_
_entity.id
_entity.type
_entity.pdbx_description
1 polymer ?
#
loop_
_entity_poly.entity_id
_entity_poly.type
_entity_poly.pdbx_seq_one_letter_code
_entity_poly.pdbx_strand_id
1 'polypeptide(L)' 'GPDKEIGATPAEGTEERRYREGRAEVLERRVTLGGQTTVYRMVRHPWGAVFHFKDGEAISATAWDQAFPREGR' A
#
# COMPACT_ATOMS: atom_id res chain seq x y z
N GLY A 1 9.53 34.64 17.01
CA GLY A 1 9.95 33.24 16.88
C GLY A 1 9.14 32.64 15.76
N PRO A 2 9.72 31.83 14.87
CA PRO A 2 8.93 31.24 13.81
C PRO A 2 8.91 29.73 13.91
N ASP A 3 7.72 29.23 14.21
CA ASP A 3 7.04 28.21 13.42
C ASP A 3 7.74 27.88 12.09
N LYS A 4 8.32 26.69 12.02
CA LYS A 4 8.60 26.02 10.77
C LYS A 4 7.77 24.76 10.80
N GLU A 5 6.55 24.83 10.30
CA GLU A 5 5.86 23.63 9.82
C GLU A 5 6.74 23.07 8.71
N ILE A 6 7.64 22.16 9.11
CA ILE A 6 8.43 21.37 8.21
C ILE A 6 7.39 20.47 7.55
N GLY A 7 6.94 20.84 6.36
CA GLY A 7 6.24 19.93 5.47
C GLY A 7 7.18 18.76 5.24
N ALA A 8 7.02 17.72 6.05
CA ALA A 8 7.87 16.55 6.02
C ALA A 8 7.66 15.93 4.64
N THR A 9 8.66 16.06 3.77
CA THR A 9 8.74 15.22 2.57
C THR A 9 8.59 13.77 3.04
N PRO A 10 7.66 12.99 2.47
CA PRO A 10 7.51 11.60 2.86
C PRO A 10 8.86 10.91 2.68
N ALA A 11 9.31 10.21 3.72
CA ALA A 11 10.58 9.49 3.66
C ALA A 11 10.50 8.45 2.55
N GLU A 12 11.57 8.34 1.77
CA GLU A 12 11.64 7.29 0.76
C GLU A 12 11.58 5.91 1.42
N GLY A 13 10.94 4.98 0.73
CA GLY A 13 10.82 3.60 1.19
C GLY A 13 9.40 3.06 1.09
N THR A 14 9.20 1.93 1.78
CA THR A 14 7.91 1.24 1.82
C THR A 14 7.44 1.13 3.27
N GLU A 15 6.24 1.61 3.55
CA GLU A 15 5.56 1.45 4.82
C GLU A 15 4.43 0.41 4.66
N GLU A 16 4.35 -0.55 5.58
CA GLU A 16 3.31 -1.60 5.57
C GLU A 16 2.40 -1.47 6.79
N ARG A 17 1.07 -1.52 6.56
CA ARG A 17 0.07 -1.56 7.62
C ARG A 17 -0.93 -2.69 7.36
N ARG A 18 -1.26 -3.43 8.42
CA ARG A 18 -2.33 -4.42 8.41
C ARG A 18 -3.47 -3.96 9.30
N TYR A 19 -4.70 -4.02 8.80
CA TYR A 19 -5.89 -3.66 9.56
C TYR A 19 -7.11 -4.42 9.04
N ARG A 20 -8.25 -4.28 9.74
CA ARG A 20 -9.53 -4.81 9.29
C ARG A 20 -10.42 -3.69 8.79
N GLU A 21 -11.11 -3.93 7.69
CA GLU A 21 -12.19 -3.09 7.19
C GLU A 21 -13.45 -3.95 7.07
N GLY A 22 -14.40 -3.73 7.97
CA GLY A 22 -15.51 -4.67 8.18
C GLY A 22 -15.00 -6.07 8.53
N ARG A 23 -15.33 -7.06 7.69
CA ARG A 23 -14.86 -8.45 7.84
C ARG A 23 -13.61 -8.78 7.01
N ALA A 24 -13.12 -7.84 6.22
CA ALA A 24 -11.96 -8.06 5.35
C ALA A 24 -10.67 -7.72 6.08
N GLU A 25 -9.60 -8.45 5.76
CA GLU A 25 -8.23 -8.12 6.16
C GLU A 25 -7.58 -7.30 5.06
N VAL A 26 -7.04 -6.13 5.42
CA VAL A 26 -6.40 -5.21 4.49
C VAL A 26 -4.92 -5.14 4.80
N LEU A 27 -4.11 -5.40 3.77
CA LEU A 27 -2.69 -5.07 3.73
C LEU A 27 -2.52 -3.80 2.90
N GLU A 28 -2.18 -2.68 3.53
CA GLU A 28 -1.83 -1.42 2.86
C GLU A 28 -0.31 -1.29 2.79
N ARG A 29 0.21 -0.97 1.62
CA ARG A 29 1.63 -0.65 1.39
C ARG A 29 1.74 0.73 0.75
N ARG A 30 2.43 1.65 1.41
CA ARG A 30 2.73 2.98 0.88
C ARG A 30 4.15 3.00 0.39
N VAL A 31 4.33 3.22 -0.90
CA VAL A 31 5.65 3.26 -1.55
C VAL A 31 5.93 4.70 -1.91
N THR A 32 6.95 5.28 -1.28
CA THR A 32 7.43 6.63 -1.60
C THR A 32 8.73 6.52 -2.37
N LEU A 33 8.75 7.03 -3.60
CA LEU A 33 9.91 7.07 -4.47
C LEU A 33 9.97 8.43 -5.17
N GLY A 34 11.11 9.13 -5.08
CA GLY A 34 11.28 10.43 -5.74
C GLY A 34 10.27 11.48 -5.25
N GLY A 35 9.85 11.40 -3.99
CA GLY A 35 8.86 12.30 -3.38
C GLY A 35 7.41 12.02 -3.76
N GLN A 36 7.13 11.03 -4.62
CA GLN A 36 5.78 10.58 -4.94
C GLN A 36 5.41 9.36 -4.11
N THR A 37 4.28 9.40 -3.43
CA THR A 37 3.72 8.25 -2.70
C THR A 37 2.63 7.57 -3.53
N THR A 38 2.76 6.25 -3.69
CA THR A 38 1.75 5.36 -4.29
C THR A 38 1.20 4.46 -3.19
N VAL A 39 -0.12 4.31 -3.10
CA VAL A 39 -0.76 3.44 -2.10
C VAL A 39 -1.29 2.17 -2.76
N TYR A 40 -0.79 1.04 -2.31
CA TYR A 40 -1.28 -0.27 -2.71
C TYR A 40 -2.10 -0.91 -1.59
N ARG A 41 -3.20 -1.59 -1.93
CA ARG A 41 -3.98 -2.38 -0.96
C ARG A 41 -4.25 -3.78 -1.50
N MET A 42 -4.04 -4.79 -0.66
CA MET A 42 -4.56 -6.13 -0.87
C MET A 42 -5.65 -6.38 0.18
N VAL A 43 -6.86 -6.68 -0.29
CA VAL A 43 -8.05 -6.92 0.54
C VAL A 43 -8.41 -8.40 0.46
N ARG A 44 -8.36 -9.09 1.59
CA ARG A 44 -8.74 -10.51 1.71
C ARG A 44 -10.09 -10.60 2.40
N HIS A 45 -11.07 -11.15 1.71
CA HIS A 45 -12.40 -11.38 2.25
C HIS A 45 -12.51 -12.76 2.90
N PRO A 46 -13.38 -12.91 3.92
CA PRO A 46 -13.54 -14.18 4.64
C PRO A 46 -14.14 -15.31 3.77
N TRP A 47 -14.76 -14.96 2.64
CA TRP A 47 -15.30 -15.91 1.66
C TRP A 47 -14.26 -16.31 0.59
N GLY A 48 -12.98 -15.96 0.79
CA GLY A 48 -11.85 -16.44 -0.01
C GLY A 48 -11.44 -15.52 -1.16
N ALA A 49 -12.21 -14.48 -1.48
CA ALA A 49 -11.84 -13.52 -2.51
C ALA A 49 -10.69 -12.61 -2.07
N VAL A 50 -9.76 -12.33 -2.99
CA VAL A 50 -8.66 -11.39 -2.79
C VAL A 50 -8.66 -10.36 -3.91
N PHE A 51 -8.69 -9.08 -3.54
CA PHE A 51 -8.64 -7.95 -4.47
C PHE A 51 -7.40 -7.11 -4.23
N HIS A 52 -6.87 -6.51 -5.30
CA HIS A 52 -5.68 -5.67 -5.26
C HIS A 52 -6.02 -4.30 -5.83
N PHE A 53 -5.47 -3.24 -5.23
CA PHE A 53 -5.71 -1.87 -5.62
C PHE A 53 -4.40 -1.08 -5.65
N LYS A 54 -4.32 -0.09 -6.55
CA LYS A 54 -3.29 0.94 -6.61
C LYS A 54 -3.97 2.31 -6.69
N ASP A 55 -3.71 3.17 -5.71
CA ASP A 55 -4.32 4.50 -5.57
C ASP A 55 -5.86 4.49 -5.67
N GLY A 56 -6.48 3.42 -5.17
CA GLY A 56 -7.93 3.22 -5.19
C GLY A 56 -8.46 2.49 -6.42
N GLU A 57 -7.67 2.40 -7.49
CA GLU A 57 -8.05 1.69 -8.72
C GLU A 57 -7.73 0.20 -8.61
N ALA A 58 -8.66 -0.66 -9.07
CA ALA A 58 -8.45 -2.11 -9.05
C ALA A 58 -7.33 -2.52 -10.02
N ILE A 59 -6.43 -3.40 -9.57
CA ILE A 59 -5.35 -3.96 -10.39
C ILE A 59 -5.40 -5.49 -10.37
N SER A 60 -4.79 -6.12 -11.37
CA SER A 60 -4.67 -7.58 -11.41
C SER A 60 -3.70 -8.10 -10.34
N ALA A 61 -3.86 -9.37 -9.95
CA ALA A 61 -2.89 -10.04 -9.08
C ALA A 61 -1.48 -10.07 -9.70
N THR A 62 -1.37 -10.15 -11.03
CA THR A 62 -0.09 -10.06 -11.74
C THR A 62 0.58 -8.69 -11.56
N ALA A 63 -0.18 -7.60 -11.70
CA ALA A 63 0.35 -6.25 -11.47
C ALA A 63 0.79 -6.06 -10.01
N TRP A 64 0.06 -6.63 -9.06
CA TRP A 64 0.48 -6.68 -7.66
C TRP A 64 1.79 -7.44 -7.47
N ASP A 65 1.89 -8.67 -8.01
CA ASP A 65 3.08 -9.52 -7.89
C ASP A 65 4.31 -8.88 -8.57
N GLN A 66 4.12 -8.07 -9.62
CA GLN A 66 5.19 -7.29 -10.24
C GLN A 66 5.68 -6.14 -9.35
N ALA A 67 4.76 -5.46 -8.65
CA ALA A 67 5.10 -4.39 -7.71
C ALA A 67 5.74 -4.93 -6.43
N PHE A 68 5.32 -6.13 -6.00
CA PHE A 68 5.77 -6.78 -4.79
C PHE A 68 6.10 -8.24 -5.06
N PRO A 69 7.22 -8.53 -5.75
CA PRO A 69 7.66 -9.89 -5.98
C PRO A 69 7.78 -10.61 -4.65
N ARG A 70 7.25 -11.84 -4.60
CA ARG A 70 7.39 -12.70 -3.42
C ARG A 70 8.89 -12.93 -3.24
N GLU A 71 9.45 -12.47 -2.13
CA GLU A 71 10.85 -12.70 -1.80
C GLU A 71 11.04 -14.21 -1.59
N GLY A 72 11.87 -14.83 -2.45
CA GLY A 72 12.27 -16.24 -2.35
C GLY A 72 11.29 -17.26 -2.95
N ARG A 73 11.67 -17.82 -4.11
CA ARG A 73 11.51 -19.25 -4.36
C ARG A 73 12.89 -19.85 -4.57
#